data_AF-A0A7J3TLD6-F1
#
_entry.id   AF-A0A7J3TLD6-F1
#
_cell.length_a   1.000
_cell.length_b   1.000
_cell.length_c   1.000
_cell.angle_alpha   90.00
_cell.angle_beta   90.00
_cell.angle_gamma   90.00
#
_symmetry.space_group_name_H-M   'P 1'
#
loop_
_entity.id
_entity.type
_entity.pdbx_description
1 polymer ?
#
loop_
_entity_poly.entity_id
_entity_poly.type
_entity_poly.pdbx_seq_one_letter_code
_entity_poly.pdbx_strand_id
1 'polypeptide(L)'
;MKKILAFFCAFMFFPFVTGDGDSNIHFIESNGYLIPYIENASYEMREGYPLTPYFTKTYVFPFGTEIKGVDVKVKNVGKIEIDRKIMPSPPPLPLNGRGNGEAKEGEIYSQDVFYPEKWFDYRVGAGIKDGEHVVFLS
;
A
#
# COMPACT_ATOMS: atom_id res chain seq x y z
N MET A 1 -5.78 -37.22 7.78
CA MET A 1 -5.10 -35.91 7.65
C MET A 1 -5.84 -34.91 8.54
N LYS A 2 -5.24 -34.52 9.67
CA LYS A 2 -5.85 -33.54 10.60
C LYS A 2 -5.70 -32.15 10.00
N LYS A 3 -6.82 -31.52 9.61
CA LYS A 3 -6.85 -30.11 9.21
C LYS A 3 -6.71 -29.27 10.47
N ILE A 4 -5.59 -28.56 10.62
CA ILE A 4 -5.42 -27.57 11.69
C ILE A 4 -6.15 -26.32 11.22
N LEU A 5 -7.28 -26.01 11.86
CA LEU A 5 -8.05 -24.81 11.62
C LEU A 5 -7.47 -23.70 12.51
N ALA A 6 -6.69 -22.80 11.92
CA ALA A 6 -6.17 -21.64 12.63
C ALA A 6 -7.09 -20.43 12.35
N PHE A 7 -7.93 -20.09 13.32
CA PHE A 7 -8.58 -18.77 13.39
C PHE A 7 -7.56 -17.79 13.96
N PHE A 8 -6.92 -17.01 13.10
CA PHE A 8 -5.95 -16.00 13.54
C PHE A 8 -6.70 -14.75 14.02
N CYS A 9 -7.21 -14.78 15.26
CA CYS A 9 -7.32 -13.55 16.04
C CYS A 9 -5.90 -13.25 16.53
N ALA A 10 -5.22 -12.28 15.91
CA ALA A 10 -3.87 -11.87 16.28
C ALA A 10 -3.87 -11.22 17.69
N PHE A 11 -3.86 -12.05 18.71
CA PHE A 11 -3.47 -11.75 20.09
C PHE A 11 -2.42 -12.79 20.47
N MET A 12 -1.22 -12.68 19.92
CA MET A 12 -0.06 -13.41 20.43
C MET A 12 1.08 -12.43 20.67
N PHE A 13 1.53 -12.44 21.92
CA PHE A 13 2.74 -11.85 22.46
C PHE A 13 3.95 -12.16 21.59
N PHE A 14 4.26 -11.27 20.66
CA PHE A 14 5.59 -11.04 20.11
C PHE A 14 5.85 -9.55 20.23
N PRO A 15 7.11 -9.11 20.43
CA PRO A 15 7.42 -7.77 20.87
C PRO A 15 6.67 -6.80 19.98
N PHE A 16 5.87 -5.99 20.66
CA PHE A 16 5.21 -4.81 20.18
C PHE A 16 6.14 -4.10 19.20
N VAL A 17 6.05 -4.44 17.91
CA VAL A 17 6.34 -3.48 16.86
C VAL A 17 5.08 -2.65 16.85
N THR A 18 5.05 -1.68 17.76
CA THR A 18 4.46 -0.41 17.41
C THR A 18 5.05 -0.05 16.06
N GLY A 19 4.24 -0.19 15.02
CA GLY A 19 4.21 0.90 14.06
C GLY A 19 3.65 2.10 14.81
N ASP A 20 4.44 2.68 15.71
CA ASP A 20 4.29 4.08 16.11
C ASP A 20 4.78 4.86 14.90
N GLY A 21 3.98 4.83 13.85
CA GLY A 21 4.11 5.73 12.75
C GLY A 21 3.52 7.04 13.21
N ASP A 22 4.29 7.82 13.98
CA ASP A 22 4.29 9.28 13.81
C ASP A 22 4.84 9.56 12.40
N SER A 23 4.14 9.06 11.38
CA SER A 23 4.43 9.33 9.99
C SER A 23 3.94 10.74 9.73
N ASN A 24 4.81 11.70 10.00
CA ASN A 24 4.60 13.08 9.60
C ASN A 24 4.56 13.11 8.08
N ILE A 25 3.36 13.29 7.54
CA ILE A 25 3.20 13.54 6.12
C ILE A 25 3.66 14.96 5.82
N HIS A 26 4.57 15.07 4.85
CA HIS A 26 5.00 16.34 4.30
C HIS A 26 4.59 16.42 2.83
N PHE A 27 4.49 17.62 2.28
CA PHE A 27 4.14 17.81 0.87
C PHE A 27 5.29 18.49 0.14
N ILE A 28 5.72 17.89 -0.97
CA ILE A 28 6.71 18.46 -1.88
C ILE A 28 5.98 19.11 -3.03
N GLU A 29 6.31 20.35 -3.36
CA GLU A 29 5.74 21.05 -4.51
C GLU A 29 6.47 20.71 -5.80
N SER A 30 5.73 20.37 -6.86
CA SER A 30 6.32 20.11 -8.18
C SER A 30 5.29 20.37 -9.28
N ASN A 31 5.65 21.19 -10.27
CA ASN A 31 4.82 21.48 -11.46
C ASN A 31 3.36 21.91 -11.15
N GLY A 32 3.15 22.66 -10.05
CA GLY A 32 1.82 23.10 -9.63
C GLY A 32 0.99 22.06 -8.87
N TYR A 33 1.57 20.90 -8.57
CA TYR A 33 0.98 19.82 -7.79
C TYR A 33 1.69 19.65 -6.44
N LEU A 34 1.04 18.91 -5.55
CA LEU A 34 1.65 18.40 -4.32
C LEU A 34 1.99 16.91 -4.48
N ILE A 35 3.12 16.53 -3.91
CA ILE A 35 3.53 15.14 -3.76
C ILE A 35 3.52 14.85 -2.25
N PRO A 36 2.59 14.01 -1.76
CA PRO A 36 2.63 13.57 -0.37
C PRO A 36 3.89 12.73 -0.16
N TYR A 37 4.64 13.02 0.89
CA TYR A 37 5.85 12.31 1.25
C TYR A 37 5.74 11.78 2.66
N ILE A 38 5.95 10.48 2.80
CA ILE A 38 6.07 9.80 4.07
C ILE A 38 7.34 8.95 4.01
N GLU A 39 8.16 9.03 5.05
CA GLU A 39 9.39 8.25 5.15
C GLU A 39 9.07 6.75 5.07
N ASN A 40 9.85 6.01 4.26
CA ASN A 40 9.71 4.56 4.04
C ASN A 40 8.39 4.09 3.41
N ALA A 41 7.55 5.01 2.90
CA ALA A 41 6.35 4.63 2.16
C ALA A 41 6.69 4.22 0.72
N SER A 42 5.94 3.24 0.22
CA SER A 42 5.82 2.97 -1.21
C SER A 42 4.70 3.84 -1.80
N TYR A 43 4.57 3.87 -3.13
CA TYR A 43 3.57 4.70 -3.80
C TYR A 43 2.73 3.89 -4.78
N GLU A 44 1.41 4.07 -4.72
CA GLU A 44 0.49 3.49 -5.68
C GLU A 44 0.62 4.25 -6.99
N MET A 45 1.19 3.60 -8.00
CA MET A 45 1.53 4.19 -9.28
C MET A 45 0.62 3.65 -10.39
N ARG A 46 -0.62 4.11 -10.40
CA ARG A 46 -1.54 3.88 -11.51
C ARG A 46 -1.51 5.11 -12.42
N GLU A 47 -1.10 4.92 -13.67
CA GLU A 47 -0.96 6.02 -14.64
C GLU A 47 -2.18 6.94 -14.65
N GLY A 48 -1.92 8.23 -14.46
CA GLY A 48 -2.92 9.29 -14.45
C GLY A 48 -3.80 9.37 -13.21
N TYR A 49 -3.58 8.52 -12.21
CA TYR A 49 -4.24 8.60 -10.90
C TYR A 49 -3.32 9.26 -9.87
N PRO A 50 -3.89 9.86 -8.80
CA PRO A 50 -3.11 10.51 -7.74
C PRO A 50 -2.01 9.60 -7.18
N LEU A 51 -0.79 10.12 -7.11
CA LEU A 51 0.33 9.44 -6.47
C LEU A 51 0.09 9.40 -4.96
N THR A 52 -0.23 8.22 -4.42
CA THR A 52 -0.63 8.05 -3.02
C THR A 52 0.33 7.13 -2.27
N PRO A 53 0.80 7.51 -1.07
CA PRO A 53 1.72 6.69 -0.29
C PRO A 53 0.96 5.54 0.39
N TYR A 54 1.60 4.38 0.48
CA TYR A 54 1.10 3.23 1.23
C TYR A 54 2.24 2.44 1.87
N PHE A 55 1.88 1.59 2.82
CA PHE A 55 2.80 0.65 3.47
C PHE A 55 2.35 -0.79 3.25
N THR A 56 3.30 -1.69 3.03
CA THR A 56 3.04 -3.14 2.98
C THR A 56 3.62 -3.81 4.22
N LYS A 57 2.84 -4.69 4.83
CA LYS A 57 3.32 -5.53 5.93
C LYS A 57 3.19 -6.99 5.56
N THR A 58 4.32 -7.67 5.41
CA THR A 58 4.36 -9.06 5.02
C THR A 58 4.42 -9.98 6.23
N TYR A 59 3.48 -10.92 6.29
CA TYR A 59 3.44 -12.04 7.22
C TYR A 59 3.83 -13.33 6.49
N VAL A 60 4.54 -14.21 7.17
CA VAL A 60 5.02 -15.49 6.61
C VAL A 60 4.43 -16.63 7.41
N PHE A 61 3.83 -17.59 6.71
CA PHE A 61 3.20 -18.77 7.28
C PHE A 61 3.84 -20.04 6.73
N PRO A 62 3.80 -21.15 7.48
CA PRO A 62 4.20 -22.45 6.96
C PRO A 62 3.44 -22.81 5.67
N PHE A 63 4.11 -23.54 4.78
CA PHE A 63 3.47 -24.04 3.58
C PHE A 63 2.20 -24.85 3.88
N GLY A 64 1.20 -24.73 3.01
CA GLY A 64 -0.11 -25.37 3.18
C GLY A 64 -1.08 -24.62 4.12
N THR A 65 -0.67 -23.48 4.69
CA THR A 65 -1.59 -22.58 5.42
C THR A 65 -2.64 -22.01 4.48
N GLU A 66 -3.91 -22.09 4.86
CA GLU A 66 -5.03 -21.49 4.13
C GLU A 66 -5.52 -20.23 4.86
N ILE A 67 -5.37 -19.07 4.21
CA ILE A 67 -5.85 -17.78 4.74
C ILE A 67 -7.30 -17.58 4.31
N LYS A 68 -8.22 -17.53 5.28
CA LYS A 68 -9.67 -17.39 5.01
C LYS A 68 -10.14 -15.94 4.86
N GLY A 69 -9.37 -14.98 5.36
CA GLY A 69 -9.68 -13.56 5.29
C GLY A 69 -8.77 -12.74 6.20
N VAL A 70 -8.80 -11.43 5.99
CA VAL A 70 -8.09 -10.43 6.79
C VAL A 70 -9.10 -9.36 7.21
N ASP A 71 -9.14 -9.05 8.50
CA ASP A 71 -9.93 -7.97 9.07
C ASP A 71 -8.98 -6.92 9.65
N VAL A 72 -9.13 -5.67 9.20
CA VAL A 72 -8.32 -4.53 9.63
C VAL A 72 -9.21 -3.50 10.30
N LYS A 73 -8.89 -3.20 11.56
CA LYS A 73 -9.56 -2.13 12.33
C LYS A 73 -8.81 -0.82 12.14
N VAL A 74 -9.38 0.08 11.34
CA VAL A 74 -8.86 1.44 11.12
C VAL A 74 -9.02 2.27 12.40
N LYS A 75 -7.97 3.02 12.77
CA LYS A 75 -7.95 3.90 13.95
C LYS A 75 -7.25 5.22 13.59
N ASN A 76 -7.48 6.26 14.40
CA ASN A 76 -6.78 7.55 14.32
C ASN A 76 -6.87 8.23 12.94
N VAL A 77 -8.04 8.19 12.30
CA VAL A 77 -8.27 8.84 11.01
C VAL A 77 -8.27 10.36 11.18
N GLY A 78 -7.46 11.06 10.38
CA GLY A 78 -7.39 12.52 10.32
C GLY A 78 -7.71 13.08 8.93
N LYS A 79 -7.91 14.39 8.85
CA LYS A 79 -8.09 15.14 7.61
C LYS A 79 -7.01 16.23 7.53
N ILE A 80 -6.41 16.37 6.35
CA ILE A 80 -5.49 17.47 6.02
C ILE A 80 -6.13 18.24 4.87
N GLU A 81 -6.22 19.56 5.00
CA GLU A 81 -6.67 20.43 3.92
C GLU A 81 -5.47 20.83 3.07
N ILE A 82 -5.61 20.68 1.76
CA ILE A 82 -4.60 21.00 0.77
C ILE A 82 -5.15 22.02 -0.21
N ASP A 83 -4.30 22.92 -0.70
CA ASP A 83 -4.67 24.03 -1.60
C ASP A 83 -4.43 23.71 -3.09
N ARG A 84 -3.84 22.55 -3.37
CA ARG A 84 -3.53 22.07 -4.72
C ARG A 84 -3.79 20.58 -4.84
N LYS A 85 -3.94 20.13 -6.08
CA LYS A 85 -4.14 18.71 -6.41
C LYS A 85 -2.86 17.91 -6.15
N ILE A 86 -3.04 16.63 -5.83
CA ILE A 86 -1.94 15.66 -5.77
C ILE A 86 -1.46 15.36 -7.19
N MET A 87 -0.15 15.18 -7.38
CA MET A 87 0.45 14.90 -8.68
C MET A 87 -0.07 13.57 -9.26
N PRO A 88 -0.42 13.49 -10.56
CA PRO A 88 -0.75 12.22 -11.19
C PRO A 88 0.48 11.33 -11.30
N SER A 89 0.28 10.01 -11.26
CA SER A 89 1.35 9.06 -11.49
C SER A 89 1.74 9.03 -12.97
N PRO A 90 3.04 8.99 -13.30
CA PRO A 90 3.49 8.89 -14.67
C PRO A 90 3.19 7.51 -15.28
N PRO A 91 3.20 7.38 -16.61
CA PRO A 91 3.14 6.08 -17.27
C PRO A 91 4.37 5.21 -16.94
N PRO A 92 4.25 3.87 -16.97
CA PRO A 92 5.41 3.00 -16.88
C PRO A 92 6.34 3.23 -18.08
N LEU A 93 7.63 3.45 -17.80
CA LEU A 93 8.63 3.65 -18.84
C LEU A 93 9.37 2.35 -19.14
N PRO A 94 9.63 2.03 -20.42
CA PRO A 94 10.47 0.89 -20.76
C PRO A 94 11.92 1.15 -20.36
N LEU A 95 12.61 0.10 -19.91
CA LEU A 95 14.01 0.17 -19.43
C LEU A 95 15.01 0.63 -20.51
N ASN A 96 14.63 0.58 -21.79
CA ASN A 96 15.45 1.09 -22.89
C ASN A 96 15.45 2.62 -23.00
N GLY A 97 14.75 3.33 -22.10
CA GLY A 97 14.68 4.80 -22.06
C GLY A 97 13.83 5.42 -23.17
N ARG A 98 13.13 4.61 -23.98
CA ARG A 98 12.28 5.09 -25.08
C ARG A 98 10.83 5.21 -24.61
N GLY A 99 10.43 6.38 -24.14
CA GLY A 99 9.04 6.66 -23.77
C GLY A 99 8.87 8.11 -23.32
N ASN A 100 7.62 8.56 -23.22
CA ASN A 100 7.30 9.84 -22.60
C ASN A 100 6.87 9.58 -21.15
N GLY A 101 7.61 10.13 -20.19
CA GLY A 101 7.34 10.01 -18.75
C GLY A 101 6.44 11.11 -18.20
N GLU A 102 5.86 11.93 -19.07
CA GLU A 102 4.98 13.03 -18.68
C GLU A 102 3.74 12.50 -17.95
N ALA A 103 3.59 12.90 -16.69
CA ALA A 103 2.42 12.60 -15.89
C ALA A 103 1.25 13.51 -16.31
N LYS A 104 0.09 12.91 -16.56
CA LYS A 104 -1.13 13.61 -17.00
C LYS A 104 -2.30 13.21 -16.12
N GLU A 105 -3.16 14.16 -15.76
CA GLU A 105 -4.39 13.85 -15.02
C GLU A 105 -5.27 12.90 -15.85
N GLY A 106 -5.64 11.76 -15.27
CA GLY A 106 -6.63 10.84 -15.80
C GLY A 106 -8.05 11.17 -15.34
N GLU A 107 -9.01 10.33 -15.70
CA GLU A 107 -10.45 10.54 -15.45
C GLU A 107 -10.82 10.67 -13.96
N ILE A 108 -10.00 10.17 -13.03
CA ILE A 108 -10.27 10.25 -11.60
C ILE A 108 -10.27 11.69 -11.07
N TYR A 109 -9.55 12.61 -11.72
CA TYR A 109 -9.44 14.01 -11.30
C TYR A 109 -10.70 14.85 -11.58
N SER A 110 -11.62 14.34 -12.40
CA SER A 110 -12.92 14.96 -12.66
C SER A 110 -14.05 14.33 -11.84
N GLN A 111 -13.74 13.34 -11.01
CA GLN A 111 -14.70 12.63 -10.17
C GLN A 111 -14.64 13.12 -8.72
N ASP A 112 -15.79 13.22 -8.07
CA ASP A 112 -15.89 13.50 -6.64
C ASP A 112 -15.94 12.19 -5.84
N VAL A 113 -14.80 11.49 -5.80
CA VAL A 113 -14.64 10.20 -5.12
C VAL A 113 -13.32 10.13 -4.37
N PHE A 114 -13.26 9.31 -3.31
CA PHE A 114 -12.01 9.04 -2.62
C PHE A 114 -11.10 8.14 -3.47
N TYR A 115 -9.80 8.46 -3.47
CA TYR A 115 -8.78 7.63 -4.07
C TYR A 115 -7.57 7.48 -3.13
N PRO A 116 -7.11 6.25 -2.85
CA PRO A 116 -7.81 4.99 -3.11
C PRO A 116 -9.11 4.90 -2.29
N GLU A 117 -10.09 4.13 -2.78
CA GLU A 117 -11.38 3.96 -2.09
C GLU A 117 -11.24 3.07 -0.83
N LYS A 118 -10.36 2.09 -0.88
CA LYS A 118 -10.13 1.12 0.20
C LYS A 118 -8.96 1.55 1.09
N TRP A 119 -9.12 1.37 2.39
CA TRP A 119 -8.05 1.59 3.38
C TRP A 119 -6.90 0.57 3.30
N PHE A 120 -7.20 -0.65 2.86
CA PHE A 120 -6.23 -1.71 2.70
C PHE A 120 -6.69 -2.68 1.61
N ASP A 121 -5.73 -3.42 1.06
CA ASP A 121 -5.94 -4.64 0.30
C ASP A 121 -4.93 -5.68 0.80
N TYR A 122 -5.10 -6.94 0.42
CA TYR A 122 -4.14 -7.97 0.74
C TYR A 122 -4.01 -9.01 -0.37
N ARG A 123 -2.82 -9.58 -0.46
CA ARG A 123 -2.50 -10.69 -1.37
C ARG A 123 -1.97 -11.87 -0.60
N VAL A 124 -2.47 -13.05 -0.95
CA VAL A 124 -1.93 -14.33 -0.47
C VAL A 124 -1.17 -14.98 -1.63
N GLY A 125 0.07 -15.39 -1.39
CA GLY A 125 0.91 -16.04 -2.40
C GLY A 125 1.85 -17.07 -1.79
N ALA A 126 2.07 -18.18 -2.49
CA ALA A 126 3.12 -19.12 -2.12
C ALA A 126 4.48 -18.66 -2.68
N GLY A 127 5.56 -18.91 -1.94
CA GLY A 127 6.91 -18.62 -2.38
C GLY A 127 7.96 -19.36 -1.57
N ILE A 128 9.22 -18.93 -1.68
CA ILE A 128 10.34 -19.50 -0.94
C ILE A 128 10.93 -18.41 -0.06
N LYS A 129 11.16 -18.72 1.22
CA LYS A 129 11.90 -17.88 2.15
C LYS A 129 12.95 -18.75 2.85
N ASP A 130 14.20 -18.31 2.84
CA ASP A 130 15.31 -19.00 3.51
C ASP A 130 15.45 -20.49 3.11
N GLY A 131 15.10 -20.81 1.86
CA GLY A 131 15.14 -22.18 1.32
C GLY A 131 13.89 -23.03 1.58
N GLU A 132 12.92 -22.52 2.35
CA GLU A 132 11.69 -23.24 2.67
C GLU A 132 10.49 -22.70 1.88
N HIS A 133 9.58 -23.60 1.49
CA HIS A 133 8.29 -23.21 0.95
C HIS A 133 7.45 -22.55 2.05
N VAL A 134 6.85 -21.41 1.73
CA VAL A 134 6.04 -20.62 2.67
C VAL A 134 4.82 -20.03 1.96
N VAL A 135 3.86 -19.58 2.74
CA VAL A 135 2.76 -18.73 2.28
C VAL A 135 3.01 -17.31 2.81
N PHE A 136 3.06 -16.34 1.90
CA PHE A 136 3.10 -14.92 2.19
C PHE A 136 1.70 -14.34 2.19
N LEU A 137 1.43 -13.49 3.18
CA LEU A 137 0.31 -12.56 3.22
C LEU A 137 0.90 -11.14 3.26
N SER A 138 0.56 -10.30 2.30
CA SER A 138 1.09 -8.94 2.16
C SER A 138 0.01 -7.94 1.80
#